data_AF-A0A7M7HQP8-F1
#
_entry.id   AF-A0A7M7HQP8-F1
#
_cell.length_a   1.000
_cell.length_b   1.000
_cell.length_c   1.000
_cell.angle_alpha   90.00
_cell.angle_beta   90.00
_cell.angle_gamma   90.00
#
_symmetry.space_group_name_H-M   'P 1'
#
loop_
_entity.id
_entity.type
_entity.pdbx_description
1 polymer ?
#
loop_
_entity_poly.entity_id
_entity_poly.type
_entity_poly.pdbx_seq_one_letter_code
_entity_poly.pdbx_strand_id
1 'polypeptide(L)'
;MQSNMVIYLVMVIMATMSLSVLGRVVSNNHGNKLTMKDELPSFCNDLDCPKYTVIDDTHETWEERLYSPASWVGTSLNGVDFDKAGEKMFMKLFAYIGGENELGVKVEMAVPVITRATIDARTGLFVNNYTMFFYLPYKYQNITALKPTNPDVFLWTEPQSKIFVRSFSGYMSETKDLFNAGAMAADLKDEWDYDHGYIYTAGYDSPWKIFVRHNEIWFVGKN
;
A
#
# COMPACT_ATOMS: atom_id res chain seq x y z
N MET A 1 -6.98 -34.11 -63.11
CA MET A 1 -7.94 -33.09 -62.65
C MET A 1 -7.16 -31.84 -62.29
N GLN A 2 -7.40 -30.76 -63.03
CA GLN A 2 -7.17 -29.37 -62.58
C GLN A 2 -7.71 -29.21 -61.14
N SER A 3 -7.15 -28.43 -60.22
CA SER A 3 -6.64 -27.07 -60.34
C SER A 3 -5.93 -26.65 -59.05
N ASN A 4 -4.83 -25.89 -59.20
CA ASN A 4 -4.42 -24.67 -58.48
C ASN A 4 -4.29 -24.74 -56.93
N MET A 5 -3.22 -24.26 -56.27
CA MET A 5 -2.43 -23.06 -56.50
C MET A 5 -1.22 -23.12 -55.53
N VAL A 6 -0.01 -23.43 -55.99
CA VAL A 6 1.14 -22.51 -56.20
C VAL A 6 1.34 -21.49 -55.07
N ILE A 7 2.51 -21.51 -54.40
CA ILE A 7 3.45 -20.37 -54.27
C ILE A 7 4.75 -20.78 -53.52
N TYR A 8 5.84 -20.81 -54.30
CA TYR A 8 7.25 -20.45 -54.03
C TYR A 8 8.05 -21.12 -52.88
N LEU A 9 9.08 -21.94 -53.12
CA LEU A 9 10.38 -21.75 -53.84
C LEU A 9 11.52 -21.28 -52.90
N VAL A 10 12.31 -22.28 -52.48
CA VAL A 10 13.80 -22.38 -52.48
C VAL A 10 14.62 -21.17 -51.98
N MET A 11 15.46 -21.41 -50.96
CA MET A 11 16.92 -21.13 -50.89
C MET A 11 17.37 -21.17 -49.40
N VAL A 12 18.57 -21.51 -48.92
CA VAL A 12 19.79 -22.24 -49.34
C VAL A 12 20.73 -22.16 -48.10
N ILE A 13 21.76 -23.02 -48.02
CA ILE A 13 23.03 -22.91 -47.23
C ILE A 13 23.17 -23.64 -45.88
N MET A 14 24.23 -24.44 -45.88
CA MET A 14 24.86 -25.27 -44.86
C MET A 14 25.80 -24.50 -43.91
N ALA A 15 26.29 -25.23 -42.89
CA ALA A 15 27.43 -24.95 -42.00
C ALA A 15 27.04 -24.21 -40.70
N THR A 16 27.40 -24.65 -39.49
CA THR A 16 28.58 -25.41 -39.03
C THR A 16 28.28 -26.20 -37.74
N MET A 17 28.76 -27.44 -37.65
CA MET A 17 28.99 -28.12 -36.36
C MET A 17 30.46 -27.95 -35.98
N SER A 18 30.73 -27.40 -34.79
CA SER A 18 32.01 -27.58 -34.10
C SER A 18 31.72 -27.75 -32.60
N LEU A 19 31.99 -28.96 -32.11
CA LEU A 19 32.08 -29.27 -30.68
C LEU A 19 33.31 -28.57 -30.09
N SER A 20 33.12 -27.82 -29.03
CA SER A 20 34.14 -27.62 -28.01
C SER A 20 33.47 -27.60 -26.64
N VAL A 21 33.55 -28.74 -25.95
CA VAL A 21 33.28 -28.86 -24.52
C VAL A 21 34.44 -28.19 -23.79
N LEU A 22 34.17 -27.14 -23.03
CA LEU A 22 35.05 -26.71 -21.94
C LEU A 22 34.24 -26.08 -20.82
N GLY A 23 34.32 -26.73 -19.65
CA GLY A 23 34.24 -26.10 -18.34
C GLY A 23 32.91 -25.48 -17.93
N ARG A 24 32.14 -26.20 -17.12
CA ARG A 24 31.22 -25.60 -16.15
C ARG A 24 32.01 -24.65 -15.24
N VAL A 25 31.83 -23.34 -15.41
CA VAL A 25 32.09 -22.39 -14.33
C VAL A 25 30.85 -22.38 -13.46
N VAL A 26 30.90 -23.12 -12.35
CA VAL A 26 30.06 -22.83 -11.19
C VAL A 26 30.64 -21.56 -10.57
N SER A 27 29.96 -20.43 -10.76
CA SER A 27 30.14 -19.26 -9.91
C SER A 27 28.81 -19.03 -9.19
N ASN A 28 28.72 -19.60 -7.98
CA ASN A 28 27.76 -19.17 -6.97
C ASN A 28 28.24 -17.81 -6.46
N ASN A 29 27.85 -16.74 -7.14
CA ASN A 29 27.88 -15.42 -6.54
C ASN A 29 26.57 -15.21 -5.78
N HIS A 30 26.52 -15.71 -4.55
CA HIS A 30 25.73 -15.11 -3.48
C HIS A 30 26.33 -13.75 -3.13
N GLY A 31 26.13 -12.80 -4.03
CA GLY A 31 26.32 -11.40 -3.78
C GLY A 31 25.00 -10.75 -4.14
N ASN A 32 24.09 -10.65 -3.17
CA ASN A 32 23.01 -9.68 -3.26
C ASN A 32 23.68 -8.31 -3.37
N LYS A 33 23.86 -7.89 -4.61
CA LYS A 33 24.12 -6.52 -4.98
C LYS A 33 22.90 -5.79 -4.43
N LEU A 34 23.10 -5.07 -3.32
CA LEU A 34 22.13 -4.11 -2.80
C LEU A 34 21.85 -3.11 -3.92
N THR A 35 20.88 -3.42 -4.77
CA THR A 35 20.33 -2.48 -5.73
C THR A 35 19.48 -1.52 -4.89
N MET A 36 19.98 -0.30 -4.72
CA MET A 36 19.23 0.80 -4.13
C MET A 36 17.94 0.97 -4.93
N LYS A 37 16.85 0.40 -4.41
CA LYS A 37 15.48 0.64 -4.86
C LYS A 37 14.99 1.87 -4.11
N ASP A 38 15.62 3.01 -4.41
CA ASP A 38 15.26 4.33 -3.87
C ASP A 38 14.19 5.05 -4.73
N GLU A 39 13.60 4.35 -5.70
CA GLU A 39 12.41 4.85 -6.39
C GLU A 39 11.15 4.44 -5.62
N LEU A 40 10.36 5.43 -5.22
CA LEU A 40 9.07 5.21 -4.59
C LEU A 40 8.20 4.33 -5.51
N PRO A 41 7.34 3.47 -4.95
CA PRO A 41 6.41 2.70 -5.76
C PRO A 41 5.59 3.63 -6.66
N SER A 42 5.35 3.21 -7.91
CA SER A 42 4.62 4.05 -8.89
C SER A 42 3.23 4.44 -8.41
N PHE A 43 2.62 3.63 -7.55
CA PHE A 43 1.32 3.92 -6.94
C PHE A 43 1.36 5.08 -5.92
N CYS A 44 2.54 5.56 -5.51
CA CYS A 44 2.66 6.78 -4.73
C CYS A 44 2.43 8.06 -5.57
N ASN A 45 2.33 7.95 -6.91
CA ASN A 45 2.02 9.08 -7.81
C ASN A 45 2.93 10.31 -7.59
N ASP A 46 4.24 10.10 -7.43
CA ASP A 46 5.26 11.15 -7.16
C ASP A 46 5.04 11.94 -5.85
N LEU A 47 4.16 11.47 -4.96
CA LEU A 47 3.96 12.03 -3.63
C LEU A 47 4.78 11.27 -2.58
N ASP A 48 5.17 11.96 -1.51
CA ASP A 48 5.81 11.32 -0.37
C ASP A 48 4.91 10.20 0.17
N CYS A 49 5.51 9.04 0.44
CA CYS A 49 4.82 7.90 1.03
C CYS A 49 5.65 7.15 2.08
N PRO A 50 5.02 6.41 3.01
CA PRO A 50 5.74 5.71 4.06
C PRO A 50 6.80 4.75 3.48
N LYS A 51 8.00 4.81 4.03
CA LYS A 51 9.11 3.97 3.60
C LYS A 51 8.99 2.57 4.22
N TYR A 52 9.16 1.55 3.40
CA TYR A 52 9.15 0.16 3.86
C TYR A 52 10.17 -0.69 3.11
N THR A 53 10.51 -1.82 3.71
CA THR A 53 11.21 -2.93 3.03
C THR A 53 10.24 -4.08 2.84
N VAL A 54 10.22 -4.69 1.66
CA VAL A 54 9.46 -5.94 1.42
C VAL A 54 10.22 -7.09 2.07
N ILE A 55 9.55 -7.81 2.97
CA ILE A 55 10.10 -8.97 3.70
C ILE A 55 9.77 -10.26 2.96
N ASP A 56 8.53 -10.39 2.47
CA ASP A 56 8.06 -11.55 1.71
C ASP A 56 7.03 -11.10 0.67
N ASP A 57 7.31 -11.34 -0.61
CA ASP A 57 6.41 -11.14 -1.75
C ASP A 57 6.18 -12.43 -2.53
N THR A 58 6.44 -13.59 -1.92
CA THR A 58 6.25 -14.90 -2.55
C THR A 58 4.79 -15.32 -2.63
N HIS A 59 3.89 -14.58 -1.97
CA HIS A 59 2.46 -14.81 -1.99
C HIS A 59 1.79 -14.10 -3.17
N GLU A 60 0.86 -14.77 -3.86
CA GLU A 60 0.23 -14.23 -5.08
C GLU A 60 -0.68 -13.02 -4.82
N THR A 61 -1.27 -12.94 -3.63
CA THR A 61 -2.36 -12.00 -3.31
C THR A 61 -1.99 -10.96 -2.27
N TRP A 62 -0.85 -11.10 -1.60
CA TRP A 62 -0.42 -10.20 -0.52
C TRP A 62 1.10 -10.20 -0.36
N GLU A 63 1.62 -9.25 0.40
CA GLU A 63 3.05 -9.21 0.75
C GLU A 63 3.26 -8.74 2.19
N GLU A 64 4.36 -9.18 2.81
CA GLU A 64 4.82 -8.71 4.10
C GLU A 64 5.77 -7.52 3.91
N ARG A 65 5.49 -6.41 4.59
CA ARG A 65 6.30 -5.19 4.59
C ARG A 65 6.73 -4.83 6.00
N LEU A 66 7.97 -4.37 6.14
CA LEU A 66 8.46 -3.72 7.35
C LEU A 66 8.51 -2.20 7.13
N TYR A 67 7.56 -1.48 7.71
CA TYR A 67 7.48 -0.03 7.63
C TYR A 67 8.42 0.62 8.64
N SER A 68 9.13 1.67 8.20
CA SER A 68 9.91 2.52 9.09
C SER A 68 8.99 3.37 9.98
N PRO A 69 9.45 3.83 11.15
CA PRO A 69 8.69 4.76 11.97
C PRO A 69 8.25 5.98 11.15
N ALA A 70 7.01 6.39 11.35
CA ALA A 70 6.36 7.39 10.51
C ALA A 70 5.42 8.26 11.34
N SER A 71 5.46 9.56 11.08
CA SER A 71 4.53 10.52 11.66
C SER A 71 3.37 10.84 10.74
N TRP A 72 2.21 10.99 11.37
CA TRP A 72 0.91 11.18 10.77
C TRP A 72 0.14 12.24 11.55
N VAL A 73 -0.87 12.80 10.91
CA VAL A 73 -1.93 13.54 11.58
C VAL A 73 -3.23 12.75 11.49
N GLY A 74 -3.95 12.62 12.60
CA GLY A 74 -5.12 11.77 12.71
C GLY A 74 -6.33 12.43 13.36
N THR A 75 -7.51 11.88 13.08
CA THR A 75 -8.79 12.22 13.72
C THR A 75 -9.64 10.97 13.80
N SER A 76 -10.50 10.88 14.82
CA SER A 76 -11.39 9.73 15.02
C SER A 76 -12.86 10.12 14.91
N LEU A 77 -13.70 9.16 14.54
CA LEU A 77 -15.16 9.31 14.56
C LEU A 77 -15.83 7.99 14.93
N ASN A 78 -16.83 8.07 15.82
CA ASN A 78 -17.56 6.91 16.34
C ASN A 78 -19.07 7.07 16.07
N GLY A 79 -19.77 5.94 15.88
CA GLY A 79 -21.22 5.87 15.71
C GLY A 79 -21.75 6.40 14.37
N VAL A 80 -20.88 6.57 13.38
CA VAL A 80 -21.23 7.08 12.05
C VAL A 80 -20.86 6.03 11.02
N ASP A 81 -21.72 5.86 10.02
CA ASP A 81 -21.51 5.00 8.85
C ASP A 81 -20.18 5.32 8.11
N PHE A 82 -19.55 4.30 7.52
CA PHE A 82 -18.18 4.36 6.99
C PHE A 82 -17.95 5.51 6.01
N ASP A 83 -18.81 5.67 5.00
CA ASP A 83 -18.64 6.69 3.96
C ASP A 83 -18.76 8.10 4.53
N LYS A 84 -19.76 8.31 5.39
CA LYS A 84 -19.97 9.60 6.08
C LYS A 84 -18.87 9.92 7.08
N ALA A 85 -18.33 8.89 7.73
CA ALA A 85 -17.20 9.05 8.63
C ALA A 85 -15.95 9.45 7.85
N GLY A 86 -15.70 8.79 6.71
CA GLY A 86 -14.63 9.11 5.78
C GLY A 86 -14.63 10.58 5.36
N GLU A 87 -15.76 11.09 4.86
CA GLU A 87 -15.89 12.49 4.44
C GLU A 87 -15.58 13.47 5.59
N LYS A 88 -16.19 13.28 6.75
CA LYS A 88 -16.01 14.17 7.91
C LYS A 88 -14.58 14.18 8.42
N MET A 89 -13.96 13.01 8.55
CA MET A 89 -12.58 12.89 8.99
C MET A 89 -11.61 13.50 7.97
N PHE A 90 -11.82 13.22 6.68
CA PHE A 90 -11.01 13.79 5.61
C PHE A 90 -11.03 15.31 5.65
N MET A 91 -12.21 15.93 5.77
CA MET A 91 -12.31 17.40 5.81
C MET A 91 -11.60 18.02 7.01
N LYS A 92 -11.61 17.38 8.19
CA LYS A 92 -10.84 17.84 9.36
C LYS A 92 -9.34 17.81 9.09
N LEU A 93 -8.84 16.71 8.53
CA LEU A 93 -7.41 16.57 8.21
C LEU A 93 -7.00 17.48 7.04
N PHE A 94 -7.89 17.69 6.08
CA PHE A 94 -7.68 18.61 4.97
C PHE A 94 -7.57 20.07 5.46
N ALA A 95 -8.37 20.48 6.44
CA ALA A 95 -8.25 21.79 7.07
C ALA A 95 -6.90 21.95 7.81
N TYR A 96 -6.46 20.91 8.54
CA TYR A 96 -5.14 20.89 9.20
C TYR A 96 -4.00 21.15 8.23
N ILE A 97 -3.91 20.38 7.14
CA ILE A 97 -2.85 20.59 6.13
C ILE A 97 -3.05 21.90 5.35
N GLY A 98 -4.27 22.42 5.32
CA GLY A 98 -4.60 23.73 4.75
C GLY A 98 -4.15 24.93 5.59
N GLY A 99 -3.68 24.70 6.83
CA GLY A 99 -3.17 25.74 7.72
C GLY A 99 -3.79 25.75 9.12
N GLU A 100 -4.70 24.83 9.46
CA GLU A 100 -5.29 24.72 10.81
C GLU A 100 -4.33 24.03 11.80
N ASN A 101 -3.14 24.61 11.95
CA ASN A 101 -2.10 24.24 12.90
C ASN A 101 -1.50 25.50 13.53
N GLU A 102 -0.82 25.36 14.67
CA GLU A 102 -0.35 26.49 15.49
C GLU A 102 0.55 27.49 14.73
N LEU A 103 1.19 27.05 13.64
CA LEU A 103 2.06 27.89 12.81
C LEU A 103 1.39 28.45 11.54
N GLY A 104 0.14 28.08 11.25
CA GLY A 104 -0.54 28.46 10.01
C GLY A 104 0.12 27.90 8.75
N VAL A 105 0.94 26.85 8.88
CA VAL A 105 1.73 26.29 7.78
C VAL A 105 0.87 25.41 6.89
N LYS A 106 0.97 25.60 5.58
CA LYS A 106 0.38 24.66 4.62
C LYS A 106 1.29 23.44 4.47
N VAL A 107 0.73 22.27 4.71
CA VAL A 107 1.40 20.98 4.58
C VAL A 107 0.98 20.37 3.24
N GLU A 108 1.94 19.92 2.46
CA GLU A 108 1.68 19.24 1.20
C GLU A 108 0.96 17.91 1.44
N MET A 109 0.09 17.53 0.50
CA MET A 109 -0.52 16.21 0.51
C MET A 109 0.55 15.13 0.32
N ALA A 110 0.38 14.03 1.02
CA ALA A 110 1.17 12.82 0.90
C ALA A 110 0.22 11.60 0.84
N VAL A 111 0.74 10.42 0.53
CA VAL A 111 -0.07 9.21 0.35
C VAL A 111 0.55 8.03 1.11
N PRO A 112 -0.24 7.02 1.49
CA PRO A 112 -1.69 6.94 1.38
C PRO A 112 -2.40 7.78 2.47
N VAL A 113 -3.69 8.00 2.25
CA VAL A 113 -4.63 8.25 3.36
C VAL A 113 -5.02 6.89 3.93
N ILE A 114 -4.76 6.66 5.22
CA ILE A 114 -5.14 5.41 5.87
C ILE A 114 -6.33 5.62 6.80
N THR A 115 -7.21 4.64 6.89
CA THR A 115 -8.30 4.61 7.86
C THR A 115 -8.25 3.32 8.66
N ARG A 116 -8.01 3.44 9.96
CA ARG A 116 -8.17 2.35 10.92
C ARG A 116 -9.65 2.08 11.13
N ALA A 117 -10.12 0.90 10.76
CA ALA A 117 -11.48 0.44 11.01
C ALA A 117 -11.46 -0.66 12.07
N THR A 118 -12.18 -0.42 13.18
CA THR A 118 -12.33 -1.43 14.23
C THR A 118 -13.17 -2.59 13.70
N ILE A 119 -12.74 -3.82 13.97
CA ILE A 119 -13.44 -5.03 13.53
C ILE A 119 -14.04 -5.75 14.73
N ASP A 120 -15.28 -6.22 14.58
CA ASP A 120 -15.87 -7.18 15.50
C ASP A 120 -15.29 -8.57 15.22
N ALA A 121 -14.50 -9.10 16.16
CA ALA A 121 -13.78 -10.36 16.00
C ALA A 121 -14.69 -11.59 15.77
N ARG A 122 -16.00 -11.51 16.04
CA ARG A 122 -16.94 -12.63 15.83
C ARG A 122 -17.53 -12.60 14.43
N THR A 123 -17.78 -11.41 13.89
CA THR A 123 -18.48 -11.23 12.62
C THR A 123 -17.55 -10.83 11.49
N GLY A 124 -16.37 -10.30 11.78
CA GLY A 124 -15.45 -9.73 10.80
C GLY A 124 -15.92 -8.40 10.20
N LEU A 125 -16.99 -7.81 10.74
CA LEU A 125 -17.58 -6.57 10.24
C LEU A 125 -17.03 -5.35 10.96
N PHE A 126 -17.13 -4.19 10.32
CA PHE A 126 -16.75 -2.93 10.95
C PHE A 126 -17.69 -2.59 12.10
N VAL A 127 -17.08 -2.25 13.23
CA VAL A 127 -17.73 -1.50 14.29
C VAL A 127 -17.53 -0.04 13.94
N ASN A 128 -18.60 0.75 13.83
CA ASN A 128 -18.59 2.18 13.46
C ASN A 128 -17.69 3.04 14.38
N ASN A 129 -16.39 2.86 14.30
CA ASN A 129 -15.32 3.43 15.09
C ASN A 129 -14.09 3.44 14.18
N TYR A 130 -13.84 4.62 13.64
CA TYR A 130 -12.85 4.85 12.62
C TYR A 130 -11.85 5.88 13.07
N THR A 131 -10.60 5.72 12.66
CA THR A 131 -9.57 6.75 12.80
C THR A 131 -8.87 6.91 11.49
N MET A 132 -8.96 8.10 10.89
CA MET A 132 -8.26 8.41 9.65
C MET A 132 -6.93 9.09 9.95
N PHE A 133 -5.94 8.85 9.11
CA PHE A 133 -4.63 9.46 9.18
C PHE A 133 -4.14 9.93 7.81
N PHE A 134 -3.55 11.12 7.77
CA PHE A 134 -2.75 11.61 6.64
C PHE A 134 -1.27 11.46 6.95
N TYR A 135 -0.52 10.88 6.02
CA TYR A 135 0.93 10.81 6.13
C TYR A 135 1.49 12.23 6.10
N LEU A 136 2.46 12.52 6.96
CA LEU A 136 3.18 13.79 6.89
C LEU A 136 4.34 13.67 5.89
N PRO A 137 4.52 14.64 4.97
CA PRO A 137 5.68 14.66 4.07
C PRO A 137 7.02 14.51 4.80
N TYR A 138 8.06 14.05 4.10
CA TYR A 138 9.36 13.72 4.70
C TYR A 138 9.98 14.87 5.50
N LYS A 139 9.78 16.12 5.04
CA LYS A 139 10.25 17.32 5.76
C LYS A 139 9.57 17.58 7.10
N TYR A 140 8.43 16.94 7.37
CA TYR A 140 7.61 17.11 8.57
C TYR A 140 7.57 15.87 9.47
N GLN A 141 8.44 14.90 9.24
CA GLN A 141 8.57 13.70 10.08
C GLN A 141 9.11 14.01 11.50
N ASN A 142 9.59 15.24 11.74
CA ASN A 142 9.84 15.78 13.08
C ASN A 142 8.71 16.74 13.48
N ILE A 143 7.68 16.21 14.14
CA ILE A 143 6.33 16.78 14.21
C ILE A 143 6.09 17.89 15.24
N THR A 144 7.05 18.17 16.12
CA THR A 144 6.78 18.93 17.35
C THR A 144 6.25 20.36 17.09
N ALA A 145 6.50 20.90 15.90
CA ALA A 145 6.11 22.26 15.51
C ALA A 145 4.76 22.37 14.76
N LEU A 146 4.17 21.25 14.29
CA LEU A 146 2.92 21.27 13.50
C LEU A 146 1.71 20.85 14.34
N LYS A 147 1.61 21.36 15.56
CA LYS A 147 0.52 21.00 16.47
C LYS A 147 -0.83 21.47 15.91
N PRO A 148 -1.86 20.61 15.83
CA PRO A 148 -3.19 21.00 15.39
C PRO A 148 -3.82 22.03 16.34
N THR A 149 -4.60 22.96 15.80
CA THR A 149 -5.44 23.87 16.63
C THR A 149 -6.83 23.29 16.90
N ASN A 150 -7.26 22.31 16.10
CA ASN A 150 -8.49 21.58 16.32
C ASN A 150 -8.31 20.49 17.40
N PRO A 151 -9.13 20.46 18.47
CA PRO A 151 -8.96 19.47 19.55
C PRO A 151 -9.28 18.03 19.13
N ASP A 152 -10.00 17.83 18.02
CA ASP A 152 -10.31 16.49 17.49
C ASP A 152 -9.20 15.93 16.60
N VAL A 153 -8.19 16.74 16.28
CA VAL A 153 -7.07 16.38 15.42
C VAL A 153 -5.82 16.23 16.28
N PHE A 154 -5.08 15.16 16.07
CA PHE A 154 -3.90 14.82 16.87
C PHE A 154 -2.75 14.36 15.99
N LEU A 155 -1.53 14.50 16.51
CA LEU A 155 -0.33 13.95 15.88
C LEU A 155 -0.10 12.54 16.42
N TRP A 156 0.32 11.64 15.53
CA TRP A 156 0.60 10.26 15.87
C TRP A 156 1.89 9.82 15.19
N THR A 157 2.78 9.21 15.96
CA THR A 157 3.96 8.54 15.42
C THR A 157 3.74 7.05 15.53
N GLU A 158 3.59 6.41 14.37
CA GLU A 158 3.58 4.96 14.25
C GLU A 158 5.03 4.47 14.40
N PRO A 159 5.31 3.51 15.31
CA PRO A 159 6.62 2.90 15.41
C PRO A 159 6.95 2.08 14.16
N GLN A 160 8.13 1.46 14.15
CA GLN A 160 8.44 0.46 13.14
C GLN A 160 7.44 -0.70 13.28
N SER A 161 6.76 -1.04 12.19
CA SER A 161 5.66 -2.02 12.21
C SER A 161 5.76 -2.98 11.04
N LYS A 162 5.54 -4.26 11.33
CA LYS A 162 5.34 -5.31 10.33
C LYS A 162 3.89 -5.25 9.86
N ILE A 163 3.66 -5.18 8.56
CA ILE A 163 2.32 -5.06 7.97
C ILE A 163 2.19 -6.05 6.83
N PHE A 164 1.12 -6.85 6.87
CA PHE A 164 0.70 -7.68 5.76
C PHE A 164 -0.26 -6.89 4.88
N VAL A 165 0.05 -6.81 3.59
CA VAL A 165 -0.63 -5.91 2.65
C VAL A 165 -1.26 -6.67 1.50
N ARG A 166 -2.58 -6.49 1.32
CA ARG A 166 -3.32 -6.92 0.13
C ARG A 166 -3.66 -5.72 -0.74
N SER A 167 -3.24 -5.72 -1.99
CA SER A 167 -3.56 -4.66 -2.95
C SER A 167 -4.77 -5.00 -3.81
N PHE A 168 -5.59 -4.01 -4.15
CA PHE A 168 -6.73 -4.16 -5.05
C PHE A 168 -7.04 -2.86 -5.81
N SER A 169 -7.77 -2.97 -6.93
CA SER A 169 -8.10 -1.83 -7.78
C SER A 169 -9.59 -1.43 -7.74
N GLY A 170 -9.89 -0.30 -8.37
CA GLY A 170 -11.22 0.32 -8.41
C GLY A 170 -11.47 1.26 -7.23
N TYR A 171 -12.70 1.75 -7.10
CA TYR A 171 -13.11 2.58 -5.95
C TYR A 171 -13.14 1.76 -4.67
N MET A 172 -12.68 2.35 -3.57
CA MET A 172 -12.89 1.83 -2.22
C MET A 172 -14.36 1.97 -1.83
N SER A 173 -14.85 1.01 -1.07
CA SER A 173 -16.14 1.04 -0.41
C SER A 173 -16.09 0.03 0.73
N GLU A 174 -16.91 0.22 1.75
CA GLU A 174 -16.96 -0.72 2.88
C GLU A 174 -17.12 -2.17 2.43
N THR A 175 -17.99 -2.43 1.44
CA THR A 175 -18.18 -3.79 0.89
C THR A 175 -16.91 -4.38 0.27
N LYS A 176 -16.14 -3.58 -0.48
CA LYS A 176 -14.90 -4.05 -1.09
C LYS A 176 -13.78 -4.19 -0.08
N ASP A 177 -13.73 -3.29 0.89
CA ASP A 177 -12.75 -3.31 1.95
C ASP A 177 -12.95 -4.56 2.82
N LEU A 178 -14.20 -4.86 3.20
CA LEU A 178 -14.56 -6.10 3.91
C LEU A 178 -14.30 -7.36 3.08
N PHE A 179 -14.58 -7.34 1.77
CA PHE A 179 -14.27 -8.47 0.89
C PHE A 179 -12.76 -8.77 0.85
N ASN A 180 -11.93 -7.74 0.66
CA ASN A 180 -10.48 -7.91 0.62
C ASN A 180 -9.90 -8.24 1.99
N ALA A 181 -10.45 -7.69 3.09
CA ALA A 181 -10.06 -8.05 4.45
C ALA A 181 -10.40 -9.51 4.77
N GLY A 182 -11.59 -9.99 4.39
CA GLY A 182 -11.98 -11.39 4.55
C GLY A 182 -11.09 -12.33 3.73
N ALA A 183 -10.77 -11.96 2.49
CA ALA A 183 -9.83 -12.73 1.66
C ALA A 183 -8.41 -12.73 2.25
N MET A 184 -7.95 -11.60 2.77
CA MET A 184 -6.67 -11.51 3.48
C MET A 184 -6.62 -12.40 4.72
N ALA A 185 -7.66 -12.36 5.55
CA ALA A 185 -7.77 -13.20 6.73
C ALA A 185 -7.80 -14.70 6.39
N ALA A 186 -8.44 -15.08 5.28
CA ALA A 186 -8.43 -16.46 4.80
C ALA A 186 -7.04 -16.91 4.30
N ASP A 187 -6.31 -16.01 3.65
CA ASP A 187 -4.96 -16.28 3.15
C ASP A 187 -3.93 -16.35 4.29
N LEU A 188 -4.10 -15.55 5.35
CA LEU A 188 -3.19 -15.45 6.48
C LEU A 188 -3.21 -16.64 7.45
N LYS A 189 -4.10 -17.64 7.31
CA LYS A 189 -4.13 -18.89 8.13
C LYS A 189 -3.91 -18.68 9.65
N ASP A 190 -3.62 -19.75 10.40
CA ASP A 190 -3.30 -19.68 11.84
C ASP A 190 -1.81 -19.42 12.11
N GLU A 191 -0.98 -19.38 11.07
CA GLU A 191 0.49 -19.29 11.19
C GLU A 191 0.99 -17.86 11.44
N TRP A 192 0.17 -16.86 11.11
CA TRP A 192 0.57 -15.46 11.12
C TRP A 192 -0.12 -14.71 12.26
N ASP A 193 0.68 -14.13 13.16
CA ASP A 193 0.15 -13.36 14.29
C ASP A 193 -0.03 -11.89 13.90
N TYR A 194 -1.28 -11.43 13.91
CA TYR A 194 -1.66 -10.06 13.59
C TYR A 194 -2.75 -9.54 14.54
N ASP A 195 -2.98 -8.23 14.54
CA ASP A 195 -4.04 -7.60 15.31
C ASP A 195 -5.42 -7.88 14.68
N HIS A 196 -6.26 -8.65 15.38
CA HIS A 196 -7.61 -8.97 14.92
C HIS A 196 -8.65 -7.92 15.30
N GLY A 197 -8.28 -6.88 16.04
CA GLY A 197 -9.18 -5.83 16.53
C GLY A 197 -9.43 -4.72 15.53
N TYR A 198 -8.56 -4.55 14.52
CA TYR A 198 -8.74 -3.55 13.47
C TYR A 198 -7.93 -3.90 12.22
N ILE A 199 -8.26 -3.22 11.12
CA ILE A 199 -7.44 -3.16 9.91
C ILE A 199 -7.19 -1.70 9.54
N TYR A 200 -6.21 -1.45 8.68
CA TYR A 200 -6.19 -0.22 7.91
C TYR A 200 -6.67 -0.45 6.49
N THR A 201 -7.47 0.47 5.99
CA THR A 201 -7.68 0.68 4.55
C THR A 201 -6.76 1.81 4.10
N ALA A 202 -6.13 1.69 2.93
CA ALA A 202 -5.16 2.68 2.44
C ALA A 202 -5.51 3.10 1.01
N GLY A 203 -5.81 4.38 0.82
CA GLY A 203 -6.12 4.98 -0.47
C GLY A 203 -5.00 5.90 -0.95
N TYR A 204 -4.49 5.64 -2.16
CA TYR A 204 -3.36 6.39 -2.74
C TYR A 204 -3.79 7.45 -3.76
N ASP A 205 -5.02 7.36 -4.23
CA ASP A 205 -5.48 8.17 -5.34
C ASP A 205 -6.45 9.26 -4.89
N SER A 206 -6.36 10.41 -5.56
CA SER A 206 -7.31 11.51 -5.40
C SER A 206 -8.76 11.03 -5.60
N PRO A 207 -9.75 11.60 -4.88
CA PRO A 207 -11.17 11.35 -5.13
C PRO A 207 -11.59 11.57 -6.60
N TRP A 208 -10.87 12.44 -7.31
CA TRP A 208 -11.16 12.81 -8.71
C TRP A 208 -10.46 11.90 -9.75
N LYS A 209 -9.62 10.94 -9.32
CA LYS A 209 -8.98 9.97 -10.23
C LYS A 209 -9.92 8.79 -10.47
N ILE A 210 -10.35 8.62 -11.72
CA ILE A 210 -11.44 7.71 -12.14
C ILE A 210 -10.92 6.37 -12.68
N PHE A 211 -9.68 6.31 -13.18
CA PHE A 211 -9.08 5.10 -13.76
C PHE A 211 -7.76 4.72 -13.07
N VAL A 212 -7.50 3.41 -12.96
CA VAL A 212 -6.27 2.80 -12.40
C VAL A 212 -5.95 3.31 -10.99
N ARG A 213 -6.82 2.93 -10.05
CA ARG A 213 -6.61 3.21 -8.62
C ARG A 213 -5.87 2.06 -7.95
N HIS A 214 -5.00 2.38 -7.00
CA HIS A 214 -4.32 1.46 -6.10
C HIS A 214 -4.85 1.70 -4.68
N ASN A 215 -5.44 0.66 -4.11
CA ASN A 215 -5.85 0.68 -2.71
C ASN A 215 -5.34 -0.59 -2.04
N GLU A 216 -5.19 -0.53 -0.72
CA GLU A 216 -4.65 -1.64 0.04
C GLU A 216 -5.46 -1.88 1.31
N ILE A 217 -5.45 -3.13 1.77
CA ILE A 217 -5.85 -3.54 3.12
C ILE A 217 -4.60 -3.98 3.87
N TRP A 218 -4.44 -3.45 5.09
CA TRP A 218 -3.26 -3.65 5.92
C TRP A 218 -3.66 -4.31 7.24
N PHE A 219 -2.98 -5.41 7.54
CA PHE A 219 -3.08 -6.15 8.79
C PHE A 219 -1.75 -5.95 9.54
N VAL A 220 -1.82 -5.39 10.76
CA VAL A 220 -0.60 -5.13 11.55
C VAL A 220 -0.17 -6.42 12.24
N GLY A 221 1.04 -6.87 11.97
CA GLY A 221 1.63 -8.02 12.66
C GLY A 221 1.84 -7.72 14.15
N LYS A 222 1.62 -8.70 15.03
CA LYS A 222 2.00 -8.56 16.44
C LYS A 222 3.52 -8.72 16.56
N ASN A 223 4.12 -7.91 17.43
CA ASN A 223 5.54 -8.01 17.78
C ASN A 223 5.78 -9.13 18.79
#